data_AF-A0A9J6G0U8-F1
#
_entry.id   AF-A0A9J6G0U8-F1
#
_cell.length_a   1.000
_cell.length_b   1.000
_cell.length_c   1.000
_cell.angle_alpha   90.00
_cell.angle_beta   90.00
_cell.angle_gamma   90.00
#
_symmetry.space_group_name_H-M   'P 1'
#
loop_
_entity.id
_entity.type
_entity.pdbx_description
1 polymer ?
#
loop_
_entity_poly.entity_id
_entity_poly.type
_entity_poly.pdbx_seq_one_letter_code
_entity_poly.pdbx_strand_id
1 'polypeptide(L)'
;MAKEEHDRKAKEALLKNFHEMCYDHKRLKLTENEAANLCERLHLEKLEKSVKENKGLCLTPLLSVKTHKPENPFRVIIEDKVTWQKHVAKYLQLHLAKLRVQDTFIFQESQEVIEFLREKEPVTCVSFDVKDMYYNIPQRAAFATVQDSIDRFESIRFHLGMRQKCQGFLELLRLYLQ
;
A
#
# COMPACT_ATOMS: atom_id res chain seq x y z
N MET A 1 30.91 -3.58 -7.65
CA MET A 1 30.12 -4.03 -8.82
C MET A 1 30.45 -3.10 -9.97
N ALA A 2 30.75 -3.60 -11.17
CA ALA A 2 30.94 -2.73 -12.34
C ALA A 2 29.61 -2.02 -12.67
N LYS A 3 29.68 -0.79 -13.20
CA LYS A 3 28.49 0.04 -13.48
C LYS A 3 27.50 -0.66 -14.41
N GLU A 4 28.00 -1.31 -15.46
CA GLU A 4 27.16 -2.05 -16.43
C GLU A 4 26.39 -3.20 -15.77
N GLU A 5 27.05 -3.95 -14.89
CA GLU A 5 26.42 -5.07 -14.17
C GLU A 5 25.37 -4.58 -13.17
N HIS A 6 25.63 -3.44 -12.53
CA HIS A 6 24.64 -2.77 -11.69
C HIS A 6 23.40 -2.36 -12.50
N ASP A 7 23.59 -1.68 -13.63
CA ASP A 7 22.50 -1.15 -14.45
C ASP A 7 21.65 -2.27 -15.06
N ARG A 8 22.28 -3.39 -15.45
CA ARG A 8 21.58 -4.60 -15.90
C ARG A 8 20.71 -5.19 -14.79
N LYS A 9 21.27 -5.44 -13.60
CA LYS A 9 20.51 -5.97 -12.44
C LYS A 9 19.39 -5.04 -12.00
N ALA A 10 19.61 -3.73 -12.06
CA ALA A 10 18.60 -2.71 -11.79
C ALA A 10 17.43 -2.82 -12.76
N LYS A 11 17.70 -2.88 -14.07
CA LYS A 11 16.68 -3.02 -15.10
C LYS A 11 15.89 -4.31 -14.94
N GLU A 12 16.56 -5.44 -14.71
CA GLU A 12 15.91 -6.73 -14.48
C GLU A 12 14.96 -6.70 -13.27
N ALA A 13 15.40 -6.10 -12.16
CA ALA A 13 14.57 -6.00 -10.96
C ALA A 13 13.33 -5.11 -11.17
N LEU A 14 13.47 -4.01 -11.94
CA LEU A 14 12.35 -3.13 -12.29
C LEU A 14 11.36 -3.84 -13.21
N LEU A 15 11.83 -4.39 -14.33
CA LEU A 15 10.98 -5.05 -15.33
C LEU A 15 10.28 -6.31 -14.82
N LYS A 16 10.77 -6.88 -13.71
CA LYS A 16 10.07 -7.97 -13.02
C LYS A 16 8.69 -7.56 -12.51
N ASN A 17 8.54 -6.34 -11.99
CA ASN A 17 7.32 -5.89 -11.29
C ASN A 17 6.61 -4.73 -11.99
N PHE A 18 7.26 -4.06 -12.95
CA PHE A 18 6.75 -2.86 -13.59
C PHE A 18 6.87 -2.94 -15.10
N HIS A 19 5.89 -2.37 -15.79
CA HIS A 19 5.93 -2.16 -17.23
C HIS A 19 6.38 -0.73 -17.52
N GLU A 20 7.22 -0.58 -18.54
CA GLU A 20 7.54 0.74 -19.07
C GLU A 20 6.26 1.35 -19.67
N MET A 21 5.94 2.58 -19.26
CA MET A 21 4.81 3.32 -19.77
C MET A 21 5.24 4.74 -20.13
N CYS A 22 4.70 5.26 -21.23
CA CYS A 22 4.77 6.69 -21.51
C CYS A 22 4.01 7.45 -20.42
N TYR A 23 4.71 8.35 -19.72
CA TYR A 23 4.13 9.18 -18.69
C TYR A 23 3.44 10.40 -19.31
N ASP A 24 2.24 10.72 -18.84
CA ASP A 24 1.58 12.00 -19.13
C ASP A 24 1.56 12.83 -17.86
N HIS A 25 2.45 13.82 -17.82
CA HIS A 25 2.56 14.75 -16.69
C HIS A 25 1.24 15.49 -16.42
N LYS A 26 0.47 15.83 -17.46
CA LYS A 26 -0.81 16.53 -17.30
C LYS A 26 -1.82 15.63 -16.60
N ARG A 27 -1.89 14.36 -16.99
CA ARG A 27 -2.77 13.37 -16.37
C ARG A 27 -2.42 13.14 -14.90
N LEU A 28 -1.15 13.02 -14.56
CA LEU A 28 -0.72 12.86 -13.17
C LEU A 28 -1.07 14.08 -12.31
N LYS A 29 -0.87 15.29 -12.85
CA LYS A 29 -1.25 16.51 -12.15
C LYS A 29 -2.76 16.65 -12.02
N LEU A 30 -3.53 16.19 -13.02
CA LEU A 30 -4.99 16.13 -12.94
C LEU A 30 -5.44 15.24 -11.79
N THR A 31 -4.87 14.04 -11.64
CA THR A 31 -5.21 13.13 -10.53
C THR A 31 -4.85 13.72 -9.16
N GLU A 32 -3.72 14.41 -9.04
CA GLU A 32 -3.40 15.14 -7.80
C GLU A 32 -4.44 16.24 -7.51
N ASN A 33 -4.84 17.01 -8.53
CA ASN A 33 -5.86 18.06 -8.38
C ASN A 33 -7.22 17.46 -8.00
N GLU A 34 -7.59 16.31 -8.57
CA GLU A 34 -8.79 15.56 -8.18
C GLU A 34 -8.74 15.14 -6.71
N ALA A 35 -7.57 14.68 -6.23
CA ALA A 35 -7.38 14.35 -4.82
C ALA A 35 -7.52 15.58 -3.92
N ALA A 36 -6.93 16.71 -4.31
CA ALA A 36 -7.06 17.97 -3.58
C ALA A 36 -8.53 18.44 -3.52
N ASN A 37 -9.21 18.48 -4.67
CA ASN A 37 -10.61 18.90 -4.78
C ASN A 37 -11.55 17.98 -3.98
N LEU A 38 -11.26 16.67 -3.97
CA LEU A 38 -11.99 15.72 -3.14
C LEU A 38 -11.79 16.01 -1.65
N CYS A 39 -10.55 16.29 -1.22
CA CYS A 39 -10.26 16.65 0.16
C CYS A 39 -10.97 17.95 0.58
N GLU A 40 -10.99 18.96 -0.29
CA GLU A 40 -11.71 20.22 -0.07
C GLU A 40 -13.22 19.98 0.10
N ARG A 41 -13.84 19.23 -0.83
CA ARG A 41 -15.27 18.87 -0.78
C ARG A 41 -15.64 18.08 0.49
N LEU A 42 -14.69 17.32 1.02
CA LEU A 42 -14.85 16.55 2.26
C LEU A 42 -14.46 17.34 3.53
N HIS A 43 -14.12 18.62 3.41
CA HIS A 43 -13.69 19.50 4.49
C HIS A 43 -12.44 18.96 5.24
N LEU A 44 -11.50 18.37 4.51
CA LEU A 44 -10.23 17.83 5.01
C LEU A 44 -9.07 18.82 4.79
N GLU A 45 -9.21 20.05 5.26
CA GLU A 45 -8.29 21.19 4.99
C GLU A 45 -6.81 20.86 5.20
N LYS A 46 -6.47 20.14 6.28
CA LYS A 46 -5.09 19.73 6.57
C LYS A 46 -4.54 18.74 5.53
N LEU A 47 -5.37 17.81 5.09
CA LEU A 47 -4.99 16.82 4.09
C LEU A 47 -4.89 17.47 2.72
N GLU A 48 -5.87 18.29 2.34
CA GLU A 48 -5.88 19.08 1.11
C GLU A 48 -4.60 19.92 0.97
N LYS A 49 -4.25 20.68 2.02
CA LYS A 49 -3.01 21.47 2.05
C LYS A 49 -1.78 20.58 1.83
N SER A 50 -1.71 19.44 2.51
CA SER A 50 -0.60 18.50 2.37
C SER A 50 -0.50 17.88 0.97
N VAL A 51 -1.66 17.62 0.33
CA VAL A 51 -1.74 17.15 -1.05
C VAL A 51 -1.22 18.23 -2.00
N LYS A 52 -1.66 19.49 -1.86
CA LYS A 52 -1.23 20.61 -2.72
C LYS A 52 0.24 21.00 -2.56
N GLU A 53 0.80 20.84 -1.36
CA GLU A 53 2.20 21.17 -1.03
C GLU A 53 3.21 20.05 -1.35
N ASN A 54 2.76 18.93 -1.91
CA ASN A 54 3.65 17.83 -2.29
C ASN A 54 4.66 18.26 -3.37
N LYS A 55 5.79 17.55 -3.47
CA LYS A 55 6.89 17.91 -4.38
C LYS A 55 7.02 16.99 -5.60
N GLY A 56 6.28 15.89 -5.65
CA GLY A 56 6.48 14.83 -6.62
C GLY A 56 5.17 14.19 -7.07
N LEU A 57 5.03 14.02 -8.38
CA LEU A 57 3.82 13.41 -8.96
C LEU A 57 3.87 11.88 -9.03
N CYS A 58 5.08 11.31 -8.95
CA CYS A 58 5.32 9.89 -9.17
C CYS A 58 6.01 9.25 -7.96
N LEU A 59 5.61 8.00 -7.71
CA LEU A 59 6.34 7.09 -6.84
C LEU A 59 7.74 6.83 -7.43
N THR A 60 8.73 6.66 -6.56
CA THR A 60 10.13 6.50 -6.97
C THR A 60 10.65 5.12 -6.58
N PRO A 61 11.26 4.35 -7.50
CA PRO A 61 11.87 3.09 -7.15
C PRO A 61 13.24 3.30 -6.49
N LEU A 62 13.46 2.60 -5.38
CA LEU A 62 14.74 2.44 -4.71
C LEU A 62 15.18 0.98 -4.85
N LEU A 63 16.46 0.75 -5.12
CA LEU A 63 17.03 -0.59 -5.23
C LEU A 63 17.78 -0.96 -3.95
N SER A 64 17.51 -2.15 -3.44
CA SER A 64 18.20 -2.72 -2.28
C SER A 64 18.72 -4.11 -2.61
N VAL A 65 19.94 -4.43 -2.18
CA VAL A 65 20.58 -5.71 -2.46
C VAL A 65 20.18 -6.75 -1.42
N LYS A 66 19.69 -7.91 -1.85
CA LYS A 66 19.49 -9.06 -0.95
C LYS A 66 20.80 -9.81 -0.76
N THR A 67 21.59 -9.39 0.23
CA THR A 67 22.94 -9.94 0.53
C THR A 67 22.94 -11.39 1.02
N HIS A 68 21.80 -11.89 1.49
CA HIS A 68 21.63 -13.26 1.99
C HIS A 68 21.23 -14.26 0.89
N LYS A 69 21.11 -13.85 -0.37
CA LYS A 69 20.78 -14.73 -1.50
C LYS A 69 21.99 -14.83 -2.43
N PRO A 70 22.23 -16.00 -3.04
CA PRO A 70 23.21 -16.13 -4.12
C PRO A 70 22.97 -15.07 -5.21
N GLU A 71 24.04 -14.63 -5.88
CA GLU A 71 24.00 -13.59 -6.91
C GLU A 71 23.62 -12.17 -6.45
N ASN A 72 23.36 -11.95 -5.16
CA ASN A 72 23.05 -10.63 -4.59
C ASN A 72 21.98 -9.87 -5.40
N PRO A 73 20.77 -10.44 -5.60
CA PRO A 73 19.77 -9.85 -6.47
C PRO A 73 19.22 -8.55 -5.88
N PHE A 74 18.83 -7.64 -6.77
CA PHE A 74 18.17 -6.40 -6.37
C PHE A 74 16.69 -6.64 -6.05
N ARG A 75 16.23 -5.96 -5.01
CA ARG A 75 14.83 -5.78 -4.65
C ARG A 75 14.46 -4.35 -4.95
N VAL A 76 13.37 -4.17 -5.69
CA VAL A 76 12.75 -2.85 -5.84
C VAL A 76 11.92 -2.56 -4.59
N ILE A 77 12.09 -1.37 -4.05
CA ILE A 77 11.31 -0.77 -2.97
C ILE A 77 10.69 0.48 -3.55
N ILE A 78 9.39 0.70 -3.33
CA ILE A 78 8.72 1.90 -3.81
C ILE A 78 8.68 2.95 -2.71
N GLU A 79 9.16 4.15 -3.01
CA GLU A 79 9.09 5.31 -2.12
C GLU A 79 8.01 6.28 -2.59
N ASP A 80 7.22 6.78 -1.64
CA ASP A 80 6.14 7.75 -1.83
C ASP A 80 6.46 9.09 -1.14
N LYS A 81 7.66 9.26 -0.59
CA LYS A 81 7.99 10.29 0.42
C LYS A 81 7.60 11.71 0.04
N VAL A 82 7.64 12.03 -1.25
CA VAL A 82 7.43 13.36 -1.82
C VAL A 82 6.08 13.51 -2.53
N THR A 83 5.26 12.46 -2.56
CA THR A 83 4.03 12.42 -3.36
C THR A 83 2.79 12.67 -2.53
N TRP A 84 1.72 13.09 -3.21
CA TRP A 84 0.42 13.27 -2.56
C TRP A 84 -0.15 11.94 -2.03
N GLN A 85 0.15 10.81 -2.70
CA GLN A 85 -0.33 9.48 -2.31
C GLN A 85 0.05 9.16 -0.86
N LYS A 86 1.26 9.53 -0.42
CA LYS A 86 1.68 9.33 0.99
C LYS A 86 0.73 9.96 1.99
N HIS A 87 0.30 11.19 1.72
CA HIS A 87 -0.56 11.93 2.64
C HIS A 87 -1.95 11.30 2.70
N VAL A 88 -2.50 10.92 1.55
CA VAL A 88 -3.77 10.21 1.46
C VAL A 88 -3.67 8.82 2.08
N ALA A 89 -2.61 8.05 1.80
CA ALA A 89 -2.36 6.73 2.38
C ALA A 89 -2.33 6.78 3.91
N LYS A 90 -1.61 7.74 4.49
CA LYS A 90 -1.56 7.93 5.95
C LYS A 90 -2.94 8.24 6.54
N TYR A 91 -3.69 9.11 5.88
CA TYR A 91 -5.07 9.39 6.29
C TYR A 91 -5.94 8.13 6.24
N LEU A 92 -5.90 7.40 5.13
CA LEU A 92 -6.66 6.16 4.96
C LEU A 92 -6.26 5.13 6.02
N GLN A 93 -4.97 4.92 6.24
CA GLN A 93 -4.43 3.98 7.22
C GLN A 93 -4.87 4.32 8.65
N LEU A 94 -4.87 5.61 9.03
CA LEU A 94 -5.34 6.05 10.35
C LEU A 94 -6.78 5.62 10.63
N HIS A 95 -7.63 5.64 9.60
CA HIS A 95 -9.02 5.24 9.72
C HIS A 95 -9.19 3.72 9.62
N LEU A 96 -8.49 3.06 8.68
CA LEU A 96 -8.48 1.59 8.55
C LEU A 96 -8.00 0.91 9.82
N ALA A 97 -7.03 1.47 10.54
CA ALA A 97 -6.54 0.95 11.82
C ALA A 97 -7.61 0.92 12.93
N LYS A 98 -8.73 1.66 12.76
CA LYS A 98 -9.87 1.61 13.68
C LYS A 98 -10.80 0.43 13.40
N LEU A 99 -10.71 -0.17 12.21
CA LEU A 99 -11.41 -1.41 11.90
C LEU A 99 -10.74 -2.55 12.66
N ARG A 100 -11.50 -3.25 13.49
CA ARG A 100 -11.01 -4.42 14.20
C ARG A 100 -11.11 -5.63 13.27
N VAL A 101 -10.08 -5.82 12.45
CA VAL A 101 -9.92 -7.09 11.73
C VAL A 101 -9.24 -8.07 12.68
N GLN A 102 -9.99 -9.05 13.18
CA GLN A 102 -9.40 -10.21 13.84
C GLN A 102 -8.96 -11.18 12.75
N ASP A 103 -7.65 -11.23 12.50
CA ASP A 103 -7.03 -12.26 11.70
C ASP A 103 -6.30 -13.23 12.63
N THR A 104 -6.84 -14.44 12.75
CA THR A 104 -6.28 -15.52 13.58
C THR A 104 -4.98 -16.10 13.02
N PHE A 105 -4.57 -15.68 11.82
CA PHE A 105 -3.38 -16.16 11.13
C PHE A 105 -2.30 -15.07 11.00
N ILE A 106 -2.53 -13.86 11.53
CA ILE A 106 -1.49 -12.85 11.68
C ILE A 106 -0.67 -13.17 12.93
N PHE A 107 0.62 -13.38 12.72
CA PHE A 107 1.63 -13.48 13.76
C PHE A 107 2.52 -12.24 13.70
N GLN A 108 2.83 -11.63 14.84
CA GLN A 108 3.71 -10.44 14.86
C GLN A 108 5.17 -10.83 14.63
N GLU A 109 5.55 -12.01 15.15
CA GLU A 109 6.90 -12.52 15.07
C GLU A 109 6.92 -13.98 14.58
N SER A 110 7.95 -14.34 13.80
CA SER A 110 8.13 -15.73 13.36
C SER A 110 8.34 -16.70 14.52
N GLN A 111 8.80 -16.20 15.67
CA GLN A 111 9.05 -17.00 16.86
C GLN A 111 7.77 -17.62 17.43
N GLU A 112 6.64 -16.89 17.37
CA GLU A 112 5.32 -17.40 17.80
C GLU A 112 4.92 -18.65 17.01
N VAL A 113 5.17 -18.65 15.70
CA VAL A 113 4.88 -19.80 14.83
C VAL A 113 5.82 -20.97 15.16
N ILE A 114 7.11 -20.71 15.39
CA ILE A 114 8.08 -21.74 15.76
C ILE A 114 7.69 -22.40 17.09
N GLU A 115 7.30 -21.61 18.09
CA GLU A 115 6.85 -22.10 19.39
C GLU A 115 5.57 -22.91 19.27
N PHE A 116 4.57 -22.38 18.55
CA PHE A 116 3.35 -23.11 18.25
C PHE A 116 3.62 -24.47 17.61
N LEU A 117 4.53 -24.55 16.62
CA LEU A 117 4.85 -25.80 15.94
C LEU A 117 5.66 -26.77 16.81
N ARG A 118 6.47 -26.28 17.76
CA ARG A 118 7.24 -27.14 18.69
C ARG A 118 6.37 -27.85 19.71
N GLU A 119 5.27 -27.24 20.12
CA GLU A 119 4.33 -27.80 21.10
C GLU A 119 3.36 -28.83 20.49
N LYS A 120 3.35 -28.99 19.17
CA LYS A 120 2.46 -29.92 18.47
C LYS A 120 3.18 -31.21 18.12
N GLU A 121 2.43 -32.30 18.19
CA GLU A 121 2.84 -33.57 17.58
C GLU A 121 3.18 -33.35 16.10
N PRO A 122 4.18 -34.06 15.54
CA PRO A 122 4.55 -33.93 14.13
C PRO A 122 3.33 -34.10 13.22
N VAL A 123 3.04 -33.08 12.42
CA VAL A 123 1.97 -33.09 11.43
C VAL A 123 2.52 -32.87 10.03
N THR A 124 1.86 -33.43 9.03
CA THR A 124 2.14 -33.11 7.62
C THR A 124 1.67 -31.70 7.33
N CYS A 125 2.58 -30.83 6.89
CA CYS A 125 2.30 -29.43 6.57
C CYS A 125 2.38 -29.15 5.07
N VAL A 126 1.59 -28.18 4.62
CA VAL A 126 1.73 -27.56 3.29
C VAL A 126 2.05 -26.08 3.50
N SER A 127 3.02 -25.57 2.75
CA SER A 127 3.40 -24.15 2.76
C SER A 127 2.95 -23.48 1.47
N PHE A 128 2.26 -22.36 1.60
CA PHE A 128 1.83 -21.52 0.49
C PHE A 128 2.60 -20.20 0.53
N ASP A 129 3.16 -19.80 -0.60
CA ASP A 129 3.83 -18.51 -0.79
C ASP A 129 3.12 -17.72 -1.88
N VAL A 130 2.68 -16.50 -1.56
CA VAL A 130 2.02 -15.60 -2.52
C VAL A 130 3.07 -14.70 -3.14
N LYS A 131 3.38 -14.96 -4.40
CA LYS A 131 4.34 -14.14 -5.15
C LYS A 131 3.78 -12.75 -5.43
N ASP A 132 4.65 -11.76 -5.23
CA ASP A 132 4.40 -10.36 -5.61
C ASP A 132 3.07 -9.81 -5.05
N MET A 133 2.70 -10.25 -3.84
CA MET A 133 1.42 -9.97 -3.19
C MET A 133 1.02 -8.49 -3.27
N TYR A 134 1.94 -7.58 -2.92
CA TYR A 134 1.66 -6.15 -2.89
C TYR A 134 1.55 -5.49 -4.28
N TYR A 135 2.06 -6.13 -5.34
CA TYR A 135 1.98 -5.63 -6.71
C TYR A 135 0.75 -6.14 -7.47
N ASN A 136 0.15 -7.24 -7.02
CA ASN A 136 -0.95 -7.92 -7.71
C ASN A 136 -2.26 -7.92 -6.90
N ILE A 137 -2.42 -7.01 -5.93
CA ILE A 137 -3.67 -6.90 -5.16
C ILE A 137 -4.81 -6.48 -6.11
N PRO A 138 -5.89 -7.28 -6.24
CA PRO A 138 -7.01 -6.91 -7.10
C PRO A 138 -7.75 -5.70 -6.51
N GLN A 139 -7.59 -4.53 -7.12
CA GLN A 139 -8.08 -3.25 -6.57
C GLN A 139 -9.58 -3.26 -6.27
N ARG A 140 -10.39 -3.87 -7.16
CA ARG A 140 -11.85 -4.00 -6.97
C ARG A 140 -12.20 -4.87 -5.76
N ALA A 141 -11.50 -5.98 -5.58
CA ALA A 141 -11.73 -6.89 -4.46
C ALA A 141 -11.28 -6.22 -3.14
N ALA A 142 -10.11 -5.58 -3.13
CA ALA A 142 -9.61 -4.86 -1.96
C ALA A 142 -10.58 -3.76 -1.52
N PHE A 143 -11.10 -2.96 -2.47
CA PHE A 143 -12.11 -1.95 -2.18
C PHE A 143 -13.39 -2.56 -1.58
N ALA A 144 -13.92 -3.63 -2.20
CA ALA A 144 -15.12 -4.30 -1.73
C ALA A 144 -14.93 -4.87 -0.31
N THR A 145 -13.78 -5.50 -0.02
CA THR A 145 -13.46 -6.03 1.31
C THR A 145 -13.44 -4.92 2.37
N VAL A 146 -12.88 -3.75 2.06
CA VAL A 146 -12.91 -2.61 3.00
C VAL A 146 -14.34 -2.12 3.23
N GLN A 147 -15.13 -2.01 2.16
CA GLN A 147 -16.53 -1.61 2.26
C GLN A 147 -17.34 -2.58 3.12
N ASP A 148 -17.25 -3.88 2.84
CA ASP A 148 -17.89 -4.95 3.62
C ASP A 148 -17.45 -4.92 5.09
N SER A 149 -16.18 -4.63 5.36
CA SER A 149 -15.65 -4.54 6.72
C SER A 149 -16.24 -3.35 7.48
N ILE A 150 -16.39 -2.20 6.83
CA ILE A 150 -17.03 -1.01 7.43
C ILE A 150 -18.50 -1.30 7.74
N ASP A 151 -19.20 -1.98 6.83
CA ASP A 151 -20.62 -2.30 6.98
C ASP A 151 -20.86 -3.33 8.10
N ARG A 152 -19.97 -4.33 8.24
CA ARG A 152 -20.08 -5.39 9.27
C ARG A 152 -19.70 -4.92 10.67
N PHE A 153 -18.66 -4.10 10.83
CA PHE A 153 -18.07 -3.78 12.14
C PHE A 153 -18.69 -2.55 12.83
N GLU A 154 -19.97 -2.29 12.59
CA GLU A 154 -20.73 -1.15 13.13
C GLU A 154 -19.96 0.17 13.04
N SER A 155 -20.06 0.81 11.88
CA SER A 155 -20.38 2.22 11.71
C SER A 155 -19.96 3.14 12.89
N ILE A 156 -20.57 3.05 14.08
CA ILE A 156 -20.44 4.01 15.19
C ILE A 156 -18.99 4.34 15.57
N ARG A 157 -18.07 3.37 15.72
CA ARG A 157 -16.66 3.68 16.10
C ARG A 157 -15.84 4.24 14.94
N PHE A 158 -16.10 3.77 13.72
CA PHE A 158 -15.47 4.28 12.51
C PHE A 158 -15.96 5.72 12.24
N HIS A 159 -17.25 6.00 12.47
CA HIS A 159 -17.92 7.30 12.40
C HIS A 159 -17.47 8.27 13.49
N LEU A 160 -17.42 7.87 14.77
CA LEU A 160 -17.02 8.74 15.90
C LEU A 160 -15.60 9.29 15.73
N GLY A 161 -14.75 8.59 14.98
CA GLY A 161 -13.39 8.99 14.70
C GLY A 161 -13.18 9.76 13.39
N MET A 162 -14.23 10.01 12.60
CA MET A 162 -14.18 10.71 11.33
C MET A 162 -15.03 11.98 11.38
N ARG A 163 -14.47 13.11 10.91
CA ARG A 163 -15.26 14.33 10.69
C ARG A 163 -16.27 14.18 9.54
N GLN A 164 -16.14 13.13 8.73
CA GLN A 164 -16.88 12.90 7.49
C GLN A 164 -17.68 11.60 7.54
N LYS A 165 -18.71 11.49 6.68
CA LYS A 165 -19.47 10.25 6.47
C LYS A 165 -18.56 9.18 5.84
N CYS A 166 -18.82 7.89 6.12
CA CYS A 166 -18.09 6.75 5.52
C CYS A 166 -17.97 6.84 4.00
N GLN A 167 -18.98 7.40 3.34
CA GLN A 167 -18.98 7.62 1.90
C GLN A 167 -17.77 8.44 1.42
N GLY A 168 -17.41 9.52 2.13
CA GLY A 168 -16.25 10.34 1.78
C GLY A 168 -14.93 9.60 1.92
N PHE A 169 -14.82 8.73 2.93
CA PHE A 169 -13.66 7.84 3.07
C PHE A 169 -13.55 6.87 1.89
N LEU A 170 -14.66 6.25 1.49
CA LEU A 170 -14.69 5.32 0.35
C LEU A 170 -14.41 6.03 -0.98
N GLU A 171 -14.88 7.26 -1.18
CA GLU A 171 -14.52 8.06 -2.35
C GLU A 171 -13.00 8.30 -2.42
N LEU A 172 -12.37 8.65 -1.29
CA LEU A 172 -10.93 8.89 -1.23
C LEU A 172 -10.12 7.60 -1.42
N LEU A 173 -10.58 6.48 -0.85
CA LEU A 173 -9.97 5.17 -1.06
C LEU A 173 -10.06 4.76 -2.54
N ARG A 174 -11.21 4.96 -3.18
CA ARG A 174 -11.40 4.64 -4.60
C ARG A 174 -10.43 5.43 -5.47
N LEU A 175 -10.25 6.72 -5.20
CA LEU A 175 -9.30 7.56 -5.92
C LEU A 175 -7.85 7.10 -5.70
N TYR A 176 -7.50 6.69 -4.47
CA TYR A 176 -6.15 6.23 -4.15
C TYR A 176 -5.76 4.92 -4.84
N LEU A 177 -6.73 4.03 -5.11
CA LEU A 177 -6.49 2.73 -5.74
C LEU A 177 -6.49 2.77 -7.29
N GLN A 178 -6.69 3.94 -7.89
CA GLN A 178 -6.61 4.16 -9.35
C GLN A 178 -5.17 4.39 -9.80
#